data_AF-A0A6I3MSQ8-F1
#
_entry.id   AF-A0A6I3MSQ8-F1
#
_cell.length_a   1.000
_cell.length_b   1.000
_cell.length_c   1.000
_cell.angle_alpha   90.00
_cell.angle_beta   90.00
_cell.angle_gamma   90.00
#
_symmetry.space_group_name_H-M   'P 1'
#
loop_
_entity.id
_entity.type
_entity.pdbx_description
1 polymer ?
#
loop_
_entity_poly.entity_id
_entity_poly.type
_entity_poly.pdbx_seq_one_letter_code
_entity_poly.pdbx_strand_id
1 'polypeptide(L)'
;MSDQPLCMLTVHAHPDDEASKGAPTLAMYGASGVRTVLVCCTGGEEGDINNPGLKEPGQPFHDVSPERERELLAQLRPLELDESAKAIGFHAVHMLGYRDSGMLGSEANKNPECFHMASNDDATERLVR
;
A
#
# COMPACT_ATOMS: atom_id res chain seq x y z
N MET A 1 30.63 -15.64 8.43
CA MET A 1 29.34 -15.00 8.07
C MET A 1 28.28 -15.68 8.93
N SER A 2 27.38 -14.93 9.57
CA SER A 2 26.41 -15.54 10.49
C SER A 2 25.49 -16.50 9.75
N ASP A 3 25.22 -17.66 10.33
CA ASP A 3 24.30 -18.69 9.83
C ASP A 3 22.81 -18.29 10.01
N GLN A 4 22.56 -17.00 10.20
CA GLN A 4 21.23 -16.44 10.42
C GLN A 4 20.62 -16.09 9.06
N PRO A 5 19.36 -16.52 8.80
CA PRO A 5 18.68 -16.18 7.55
C PRO A 5 18.54 -14.66 7.42
N LEU A 6 18.88 -14.14 6.24
CA LEU A 6 18.74 -12.71 5.94
C LEU A 6 17.28 -12.35 5.72
N CYS A 7 16.90 -11.13 6.13
CA CYS A 7 15.59 -10.56 5.90
C CYS A 7 15.73 -9.14 5.34
N MET A 8 14.95 -8.84 4.31
CA MET A 8 14.77 -7.51 3.74
C MET A 8 13.36 -7.03 4.02
N LEU A 9 13.25 -5.89 4.70
CA LEU A 9 11.98 -5.25 5.01
C LEU A 9 11.92 -3.89 4.32
N THR A 10 10.81 -3.61 3.64
CA THR A 10 10.51 -2.28 3.10
C THR A 10 9.27 -1.71 3.75
N VAL A 11 9.24 -0.39 3.93
CA VAL A 11 8.11 0.36 4.47
C VAL A 11 7.66 1.35 3.41
N HIS A 12 6.40 1.27 3.02
CA HIS A 12 5.79 2.09 1.98
C HIS A 12 4.50 2.73 2.47
N ALA A 13 4.14 3.88 1.89
CA ALA A 13 3.01 4.66 2.37
C ALA A 13 1.68 4.06 1.90
N HIS A 14 1.58 3.72 0.61
CA HIS A 14 0.33 3.28 -0.01
C HIS A 14 0.51 1.98 -0.80
N PRO A 15 -0.59 1.28 -1.12
CA PRO A 15 -0.57 0.20 -2.10
C PRO A 15 -0.24 0.72 -3.50
N ASP A 16 0.81 0.19 -4.13
CA ASP A 16 1.45 0.54 -5.43
C ASP A 16 2.90 1.04 -5.29
N ASP A 17 3.26 1.56 -4.12
CA ASP A 17 4.59 2.06 -3.84
C ASP A 17 5.62 0.92 -3.89
N GLU A 18 5.25 -0.28 -3.45
CA GLU A 18 6.11 -1.48 -3.48
C GLU A 18 6.46 -1.92 -4.90
N ALA A 19 5.52 -1.75 -5.84
CA ALA A 19 5.72 -2.03 -7.25
C ALA A 19 6.58 -0.95 -7.93
N SER A 20 6.35 0.31 -7.55
CA SER A 20 7.03 1.46 -8.15
C SER A 20 8.44 1.70 -7.59
N LYS A 21 8.70 1.28 -6.34
CA LYS A 21 9.92 1.62 -5.60
C LYS A 21 10.63 0.36 -5.11
N GLY A 22 11.38 -0.27 -6.01
CA GLY A 22 12.33 -1.33 -5.65
C GLY A 22 11.86 -2.76 -5.91
N ALA A 23 10.73 -2.96 -6.59
CA ALA A 23 10.24 -4.29 -6.95
C ALA A 23 11.30 -5.24 -7.56
N PRO A 24 12.14 -4.83 -8.54
CA PRO A 24 13.17 -5.72 -9.08
C PRO A 24 14.22 -6.14 -8.04
N THR A 25 14.55 -5.25 -7.11
CA THR A 25 15.49 -5.53 -6.01
C THR A 25 14.90 -6.57 -5.07
N LEU A 26 13.64 -6.40 -4.67
CA LEU A 26 12.96 -7.33 -3.76
C LEU A 26 12.78 -8.71 -4.41
N ALA A 27 12.39 -8.74 -5.68
CA ALA A 27 12.30 -9.97 -6.46
C ALA A 27 13.64 -10.71 -6.53
N MET A 28 14.74 -9.99 -6.80
CA MET A 28 16.09 -10.57 -6.85
C MET A 28 16.50 -11.19 -5.50
N TYR A 29 16.27 -10.49 -4.40
CA TYR A 29 16.61 -10.99 -3.06
C TYR A 29 15.73 -12.16 -2.64
N GLY A 30 14.42 -12.09 -2.93
CA GLY A 30 13.48 -13.20 -2.71
C GLY A 30 13.88 -14.46 -3.47
N ALA A 31 14.22 -14.33 -4.75
CA ALA A 31 14.73 -15.43 -5.58
C ALA A 31 16.08 -16.00 -5.08
N SER A 32 16.86 -15.18 -4.36
CA SER A 32 18.12 -15.59 -3.72
C SER A 32 17.93 -16.21 -2.33
N GLY A 33 16.68 -16.45 -1.91
CA GLY A 33 16.34 -17.08 -0.63
C GLY A 33 16.34 -16.13 0.58
N VAL A 34 16.43 -14.81 0.35
CA VAL A 34 16.27 -13.81 1.42
C VAL A 34 14.78 -13.63 1.70
N ARG A 35 14.39 -13.67 2.98
CA ARG A 35 13.00 -13.35 3.37
C ARG A 35 12.71 -11.89 3.02
N THR A 36 11.63 -11.62 2.31
CA THR A 36 11.20 -10.27 1.92
C THR A 36 9.88 -9.92 2.61
N VAL A 37 9.82 -8.77 3.26
CA VAL A 37 8.66 -8.32 4.02
C VAL A 37 8.26 -6.92 3.57
N LEU A 38 6.98 -6.74 3.27
CA LEU A 38 6.38 -5.44 3.00
C LEU A 38 5.64 -4.95 4.24
N VAL A 39 5.89 -3.70 4.63
CA VAL A 39 5.03 -2.95 5.53
C VAL A 39 4.37 -1.83 4.72
N CYS A 40 3.05 -1.80 4.69
CA CYS A 40 2.28 -0.74 4.05
C CYS A 40 1.54 0.08 5.11
N CYS A 41 1.77 1.39 5.14
CA CYS A 41 1.27 2.25 6.21
C CYS A 41 -0.26 2.45 6.14
N THR A 42 -0.80 2.56 4.92
CA THR A 42 -2.19 2.98 4.69
C THR A 42 -2.92 2.12 3.65
N GLY A 43 -4.24 2.27 3.55
CA GLY A 43 -5.06 1.61 2.53
C GLY A 43 -5.15 2.34 1.19
N GLY A 44 -4.64 3.57 1.10
CA GLY A 44 -4.75 4.39 -0.11
C GLY A 44 -6.15 4.96 -0.36
N GLU A 45 -6.89 5.27 0.70
CA GLU A 45 -8.29 5.69 0.63
C GLU A 45 -8.53 7.04 -0.09
N GLU A 46 -7.49 7.85 -0.25
CA GLU A 46 -7.54 9.16 -0.90
C GLU A 46 -6.99 9.14 -2.34
N GLY A 47 -6.77 7.94 -2.90
CA GLY A 47 -6.28 7.75 -4.26
C GLY A 47 -7.38 7.74 -5.34
N ASP A 48 -7.02 8.18 -6.55
CA ASP A 48 -7.89 8.23 -7.73
C ASP A 48 -7.64 7.08 -8.72
N ILE A 49 -8.58 6.87 -9.64
CA ILE A 49 -8.41 5.96 -10.78
C ILE A 49 -7.60 6.65 -11.88
N ASN A 50 -6.35 6.21 -12.05
CA ASN A 50 -5.47 6.75 -13.09
C ASN A 50 -5.75 6.21 -14.50
N ASN A 51 -6.40 5.05 -14.63
CA ASN A 51 -6.71 4.45 -15.93
C ASN A 51 -8.09 4.92 -16.42
N PRO A 52 -8.19 5.84 -17.39
CA PRO A 52 -9.49 6.32 -17.89
C PRO A 52 -10.30 5.22 -18.58
N GLY A 53 -9.64 4.17 -19.09
CA GLY A 53 -10.30 3.02 -19.70
C GLY A 53 -11.24 2.30 -18.75
N LEU A 54 -11.00 2.37 -17.44
CA LEU A 54 -11.89 1.76 -16.43
C LEU A 54 -13.24 2.47 -16.27
N LYS A 55 -13.40 3.66 -16.87
CA LYS A 55 -14.65 4.46 -16.87
C LYS A 55 -15.43 4.40 -18.18
N GLU A 56 -14.93 3.68 -19.19
CA GLU A 56 -15.60 3.51 -20.49
C GLU A 56 -16.88 2.64 -20.38
N PRO A 57 -17.85 2.77 -21.30
CA PRO A 57 -19.06 1.96 -21.29
C PRO A 57 -18.81 0.45 -21.13
N GLY A 58 -19.40 -0.14 -20.10
CA GLY A 58 -19.24 -1.57 -19.77
C GLY A 58 -18.08 -1.88 -18.81
N GLN A 59 -17.34 -0.88 -18.34
CA GLN A 59 -16.24 -1.04 -17.40
C GLN A 59 -16.68 -0.82 -15.95
N PRO A 60 -15.91 -1.28 -14.95
CA PRO A 60 -16.35 -1.34 -13.55
C PRO A 60 -16.70 0.02 -12.92
N PHE A 61 -16.16 1.12 -13.47
CA PHE A 61 -16.35 2.48 -12.96
C PHE A 61 -17.06 3.39 -13.96
N HIS A 62 -17.79 2.81 -14.91
CA HIS A 62 -18.63 3.58 -15.84
C HIS A 62 -19.86 4.14 -15.14
N ASP A 63 -20.10 5.46 -15.27
CA ASP A 63 -21.26 6.17 -14.73
C ASP A 63 -21.56 5.89 -13.23
N VAL A 64 -20.52 5.62 -12.44
CA VAL A 64 -20.64 5.44 -10.99
C VAL A 64 -20.54 6.79 -10.27
N SER A 65 -21.25 6.94 -9.14
CA SER A 65 -21.09 8.14 -8.30
C SER A 65 -19.71 8.15 -7.62
N PRO A 66 -19.17 9.32 -7.23
CA PRO A 66 -17.91 9.41 -6.50
C PRO A 66 -17.90 8.56 -5.21
N GLU A 67 -19.03 8.46 -4.51
CA GLU A 67 -19.17 7.63 -3.31
C GLU A 67 -18.99 6.15 -3.65
N ARG A 68 -19.64 5.69 -4.72
CA ARG A 68 -19.53 4.31 -5.17
C ARG A 68 -18.14 3.98 -5.71
N GLU A 69 -17.50 4.94 -6.41
CA GLU A 69 -16.11 4.82 -6.85
C GLU A 69 -15.17 4.58 -5.65
N ARG A 70 -15.30 5.37 -4.58
CA ARG A 70 -14.52 5.19 -3.34
C ARG A 70 -14.78 3.85 -2.67
N GLU A 71 -16.04 3.40 -2.59
CA GLU A 71 -16.39 2.08 -2.03
C GLU A 71 -15.78 0.92 -2.83
N LEU A 72 -15.78 1.02 -4.16
CA LEU A 72 -15.19 0.01 -5.05
C LEU A 72 -13.66 -0.01 -4.89
N LEU A 73 -13.02 1.16 -4.87
CA LEU A 73 -11.58 1.27 -4.64
C LEU A 73 -11.16 0.70 -3.28
N ALA A 74 -11.92 1.00 -2.21
CA ALA A 74 -11.65 0.45 -0.89
C ALA A 74 -11.71 -1.10 -0.84
N GLN A 75 -12.49 -1.72 -1.73
CA GLN A 75 -12.55 -3.18 -1.87
C GLN A 75 -11.44 -3.72 -2.78
N LEU A 76 -11.04 -2.98 -3.81
CA LEU A 76 -10.08 -3.42 -4.82
C LEU A 76 -8.63 -3.27 -4.36
N ARG A 77 -8.24 -2.14 -3.76
CA ARG A 77 -6.84 -1.86 -3.40
C ARG A 77 -6.20 -2.94 -2.50
N PRO A 78 -6.90 -3.54 -1.51
CA PRO A 78 -6.34 -4.65 -0.75
C PRO A 78 -6.02 -5.88 -1.61
N LEU A 79 -6.87 -6.17 -2.60
CA LEU A 79 -6.66 -7.28 -3.54
C LEU A 79 -5.52 -6.97 -4.51
N GLU A 80 -5.44 -5.73 -5.00
CA GLU A 80 -4.34 -5.26 -5.85
C GLU A 80 -2.99 -5.34 -5.12
N LEU A 81 -2.96 -4.93 -3.85
CA LEU A 81 -1.76 -5.04 -3.00
C LEU A 81 -1.31 -6.49 -2.82
N ASP A 82 -2.25 -7.38 -2.49
CA ASP A 82 -1.97 -8.81 -2.26
C ASP A 82 -1.40 -9.47 -3.53
N GLU A 83 -2.01 -9.21 -4.69
CA GLU A 83 -1.55 -9.75 -5.97
C GLU A 83 -0.21 -9.13 -6.41
N SER A 84 -0.02 -7.82 -6.22
CA SER A 84 1.25 -7.14 -6.49
C SER A 84 2.38 -7.72 -5.62
N ALA A 85 2.13 -7.87 -4.31
CA ALA A 85 3.10 -8.39 -3.37
C ALA A 85 3.52 -9.83 -3.72
N LYS A 86 2.56 -10.69 -4.08
CA LYS A 86 2.83 -12.05 -4.56
C LYS A 86 3.66 -12.05 -5.85
N ALA A 87 3.29 -11.21 -6.82
CA ALA A 87 3.98 -11.13 -8.11
C ALA A 87 5.44 -10.68 -7.96
N ILE A 88 5.71 -9.74 -7.05
CA ILE A 88 7.07 -9.28 -6.73
C ILE A 88 7.87 -10.33 -5.93
N GLY A 89 7.18 -11.18 -5.17
CA GLY A 89 7.80 -12.22 -4.35
C GLY A 89 8.03 -11.79 -2.90
N PHE A 90 7.16 -10.96 -2.33
CA PHE A 90 7.11 -10.72 -0.89
C PHE A 90 6.61 -11.97 -0.15
N HIS A 91 7.25 -12.30 0.97
CA HIS A 91 6.86 -13.44 1.81
C HIS A 91 5.81 -13.06 2.86
N ALA A 92 5.69 -11.77 3.19
CA ALA A 92 4.70 -11.26 4.13
C ALA A 92 4.37 -9.80 3.82
N VAL A 93 3.12 -9.43 4.05
CA VAL A 93 2.62 -8.05 3.98
C VAL A 93 2.01 -7.70 5.34
N HIS A 94 2.40 -6.56 5.91
CA HIS A 94 1.90 -6.04 7.17
C HIS A 94 1.31 -4.65 6.95
N MET A 95 0.04 -4.47 7.31
CA MET A 95 -0.60 -3.15 7.29
C MET A 95 -0.44 -2.46 8.65
N LEU A 96 0.02 -1.20 8.68
CA LEU A 96 0.01 -0.42 9.93
C LEU A 96 -1.38 0.11 10.29
N GLY A 97 -2.32 0.11 9.33
CA GLY A 97 -3.73 0.43 9.55
C GLY A 97 -3.99 1.91 9.83
N TYR A 98 -3.21 2.81 9.24
CA TYR A 98 -3.55 4.24 9.19
C TYR A 98 -4.40 4.55 7.97
N ARG A 99 -5.20 5.62 8.05
CA ARG A 99 -5.86 6.16 6.87
C ARG A 99 -4.85 6.89 5.99
N ASP A 100 -5.00 6.78 4.67
CA ASP A 100 -4.32 7.67 3.72
C ASP A 100 -4.60 9.14 4.09
N SER A 101 -3.55 9.95 4.02
CA SER A 101 -3.61 11.37 4.35
C SER A 101 -4.05 12.21 3.15
N GLY A 102 -3.97 11.67 1.94
CA GLY A 102 -4.17 12.40 0.71
C GLY A 102 -3.05 13.41 0.45
N MET A 103 -3.23 14.22 -0.59
CA MET A 103 -2.24 15.22 -0.99
C MET A 103 -2.06 16.30 0.09
N LEU A 104 -0.84 16.85 0.17
CA LEU A 104 -0.51 17.94 1.10
C LEU A 104 -1.47 19.12 0.92
N GLY A 105 -2.06 19.57 2.04
CA GLY A 105 -3.02 20.68 2.07
C GLY A 105 -4.47 20.28 1.78
N SER A 106 -4.75 19.00 1.53
CA SER A 106 -6.12 18.51 1.39
C SER A 106 -6.85 18.47 2.74
N GLU A 107 -8.19 18.43 2.73
CA GLU A 107 -8.97 18.27 3.96
C GLU A 107 -8.70 16.93 4.67
N ALA A 108 -8.29 15.89 3.92
CA ALA A 108 -7.93 14.58 4.47
C ALA A 108 -6.73 14.65 5.42
N ASN A 109 -5.82 15.62 5.24
CA ASN A 109 -4.71 15.84 6.17
C ASN A 109 -5.17 16.20 7.60
N LYS A 110 -6.43 16.65 7.78
CA LYS A 110 -6.99 17.00 9.10
C LYS A 110 -7.68 15.82 9.80
N ASN A 111 -7.80 14.67 9.14
CA ASN A 111 -8.43 13.51 9.73
C ASN A 111 -7.52 12.92 10.82
N PRO A 112 -7.96 12.82 12.09
CA PRO A 112 -7.13 12.31 13.18
C PRO A 112 -6.68 10.84 13.01
N GLU A 113 -7.34 10.08 12.13
CA GLU A 113 -6.97 8.69 11.81
C GLU A 113 -5.92 8.58 10.70
N CYS A 114 -5.59 9.67 10.01
CA CYS A 114 -4.65 9.62 8.90
C CYS A 114 -3.19 9.59 9.37
N PHE A 115 -2.34 8.96 8.55
CA PHE A 115 -0.94 8.74 8.91
C PHE A 115 -0.16 10.03 9.19
N HIS A 116 -0.49 11.12 8.47
CA HIS A 116 0.09 12.44 8.68
C HIS A 116 -0.16 13.00 10.09
N MET A 117 -1.26 12.60 10.74
CA MET A 117 -1.64 13.03 12.09
C MET A 117 -1.06 12.13 13.18
N ALA A 118 -0.48 10.98 12.83
CA ALA A 118 0.13 10.07 13.80
C ALA A 118 1.38 10.70 14.42
N SER A 119 1.54 10.56 15.74
CA SER A 119 2.80 10.91 16.38
C SER A 119 3.90 9.92 15.97
N ASN A 120 5.17 10.34 16.04
CA ASN A 120 6.28 9.44 15.77
C ASN A 120 6.28 8.23 16.73
N ASP A 121 5.85 8.42 17.97
CA ASP A 121 5.78 7.34 18.97
C ASP A 121 4.71 6.33 18.58
N ASP A 122 3.50 6.77 18.20
CA ASP A 122 2.42 5.87 17.76
C ASP A 122 2.82 5.09 16.50
N ALA A 123 3.38 5.79 15.50
CA ALA A 123 3.81 5.18 14.24
C ALA A 123 4.93 4.16 14.46
N THR A 124 5.91 4.51 15.30
CA THR A 124 7.02 3.62 15.64
C THR A 124 6.51 2.41 16.41
N GLU A 125 5.61 2.62 17.38
CA GLU A 125 5.03 1.53 18.18
C GLU A 125 4.33 0.50 17.29
N ARG A 126 3.52 0.93 16.31
CA ARG A 126 2.86 0.00 15.38
C ARG A 126 3.83 -0.78 14.50
N LEU A 127 4.99 -0.21 14.19
CA LEU A 127 6.01 -0.87 13.36
C LEU A 127 6.82 -1.93 14.13
N VAL A 128 7.07 -1.71 15.42
CA VAL A 128 7.98 -2.56 16.23
C VAL A 128 7.28 -3.65 17.04
N ARG A 129 5.95 -3.62 17.13
CA ARG A 129 5.13 -4.64 17.81
C ARG A 129 4.96 -5.89 16.97
#